data_AF-A0A842QQ28-F1
#
_entry.id   AF-A0A842QQ28-F1
#
_cell.length_a   1.000
_cell.length_b   1.000
_cell.length_c   1.000
_cell.angle_alpha   90.00
_cell.angle_beta   90.00
_cell.angle_gamma   90.00
#
_symmetry.space_group_name_H-M   'P 1'
#
loop_
_entity.id
_entity.type
_entity.pdbx_description
1 polymer ?
#
loop_
_entity_poly.entity_id
_entity_poly.type
_entity_poly.pdbx_seq_one_letter_code
_entity_poly.pdbx_strand_id
1 'polypeptide(L)' 'MATCISCGRKITPEEKAVKFHCPSCGAVTLWRCEKCRLFGRQYKCPACGHTGP' A
#
# COMPACT_ATOMS: atom_id res chain seq x y z
N MET A 1 13.35 3.84 -1.13
CA MET A 1 12.28 4.37 -2.01
C MET A 1 11.02 3.57 -1.72
N ALA A 2 9.96 4.19 -1.20
CA ALA A 2 8.73 3.47 -0.91
C ALA A 2 7.91 3.30 -2.21
N THR A 3 7.45 2.09 -2.49
CA THR A 3 6.65 1.78 -3.69
C THR A 3 5.23 1.50 -3.27
N CYS A 4 4.25 2.13 -3.92
CA CYS A 4 2.86 1.86 -3.64
C CYS A 4 2.46 0.46 -4.13
N ILE A 5 1.82 -0.33 -3.27
CA ILE A 5 1.47 -1.71 -3.59
C ILE A 5 0.26 -1.85 -4.52
N SER A 6 -0.58 -0.80 -4.65
CA SER A 6 -1.75 -0.81 -5.55
C SER A 6 -1.41 -0.39 -6.99
N CYS A 7 -0.42 0.49 -7.17
CA CYS A 7 -0.11 1.06 -8.49
C CYS A 7 1.33 0.85 -8.94
N GLY A 8 2.21 0.33 -8.09
CA GLY A 8 3.63 0.15 -8.38
C GLY A 8 4.41 1.45 -8.56
N ARG A 9 3.78 2.62 -8.35
CA ARG A 9 4.46 3.91 -8.45
C ARG A 9 5.36 4.14 -7.25
N LYS A 10 6.52 4.75 -7.49
CA LYS A 10 7.39 5.27 -6.44
C LYS A 10 6.67 6.43 -5.76
N ILE A 11 6.58 6.36 -4.44
CA ILE A 11 6.10 7.44 -3.59
C ILE A 11 7.21 8.49 -3.52
N THR A 12 6.92 9.70 -3.98
CA THR A 12 7.78 10.87 -3.74
C THR A 12 7.65 11.29 -2.27
N PRO A 13 8.71 11.84 -1.66
CA PRO A 13 8.66 12.30 -0.27
C PRO A 13 7.63 13.42 -0.04
N GLU A 14 7.27 14.17 -1.09
CA GLU A 14 6.18 15.16 -1.06
C GLU A 14 4.77 14.55 -1.10
N GLU A 15 4.60 13.33 -1.61
CA GLU A 15 3.29 12.67 -1.60
C GLU A 15 2.96 12.15 -0.19
N LYS A 16 1.75 12.45 0.29
CA LYS A 16 1.20 11.89 1.54
C LYS A 16 0.89 10.41 1.38
N ALA A 17 1.93 9.58 1.38
CA ALA A 17 1.76 8.14 1.47
C ALA A 17 1.51 7.70 2.91
N VAL A 18 0.70 6.66 3.05
CA VAL A 18 0.43 5.99 4.31
C VAL A 18 1.12 4.64 4.29
N LYS A 19 1.81 4.32 5.38
CA LYS A 19 2.32 2.97 5.64
C LYS A 19 1.53 2.35 6.77
N PHE A 20 1.13 1.10 6.60
CA PHE A 20 0.41 0.34 7.62
C PHE A 20 0.84 -1.12 7.58
N HIS A 21 0.68 -1.82 8.70
CA HIS A 21 0.94 -3.25 8.77
C HIS A 21 -0.26 -4.01 8.23
N CYS A 22 -0.01 -5.07 7.47
CA CYS A 22 -1.11 -5.91 6.97
C CYS A 22 -1.85 -6.56 8.16
N PRO A 23 -3.19 -6.40 8.28
CA PRO A 23 -3.94 -6.96 9.41
C PRO A 23 -4.02 -8.49 9.40
N SER A 24 -3.84 -9.15 8.25
CA SER A 24 -3.86 -10.62 8.17
C SER A 24 -2.57 -11.29 8.59
N CYS A 25 -1.41 -10.67 8.38
CA CYS A 25 -0.12 -11.32 8.64
C CYS A 25 0.80 -10.54 9.58
N GLY A 26 0.60 -9.23 9.77
CA GLY A 26 1.40 -8.36 10.65
C GLY A 26 2.87 -8.16 10.24
N ALA A 27 3.41 -9.07 9.45
CA ALA A 27 4.83 -9.17 9.12
C ALA A 27 5.28 -8.23 7.99
N VAL A 28 4.36 -7.75 7.14
CA VAL A 28 4.70 -6.82 6.05
C VAL A 28 4.12 -5.43 6.27
N THR A 29 4.97 -4.44 6.02
CA THR A 29 4.58 -3.04 5.94
C THR A 29 4.16 -2.72 4.51
N LEU A 30 2.89 -2.36 4.36
CA LEU A 30 2.30 -1.98 3.08
C LEU A 30 2.34 -0.47 2.93
N TRP A 31 2.71 -0.01 1.75
CA TRP A 31 2.74 1.41 1.40
C TRP A 31 1.65 1.74 0.38
N ARG A 32 0.86 2.78 0.66
CA ARG A 32 -0.16 3.28 -0.26
C ARG A 32 -0.02 4.78 -0.47
N CYS A 33 -0.03 5.20 -1.74
CA CYS A 33 -0.10 6.60 -2.09
C CYS A 33 -1.50 7.17 -1.86
N GLU A 34 -1.57 8.47 -1.68
CA GLU A 34 -2.82 9.24 -1.51
C GLU A 34 -3.85 8.91 -2.58
N LYS A 35 -3.43 8.92 -3.86
CA LYS A 35 -4.32 8.65 -4.99
C LYS A 35 -4.96 7.27 -4.90
N CYS A 36 -4.17 6.23 -4.62
CA CYS A 36 -4.73 4.88 -4.52
C CYS A 36 -5.74 4.76 -3.36
N ARG A 37 -5.50 5.48 -2.26
CA ARG A 37 -6.39 5.55 -1.11
C ARG A 37 -7.68 6.31 -1.41
N LEU A 38 -7.60 7.44 -2.14
CA LEU A 38 -8.77 8.20 -2.63
C LEU A 38 -9.64 7.36 -3.57
N PHE A 39 -9.00 6.60 -4.47
CA PHE A 39 -9.69 5.74 -5.43
C PHE A 39 -10.13 4.38 -4.86
N GLY A 40 -9.80 4.05 -3.60
CA GLY A 40 -10.12 2.74 -3.01
C GLY A 40 -9.59 1.56 -3.82
N ARG A 41 -8.40 1.72 -4.44
CA ARG A 41 -7.85 0.66 -5.31
C ARG A 41 -7.52 -0.57 -4.50
N GLN A 42 -7.97 -1.73 -4.95
CA GLN A 42 -7.57 -2.98 -4.33
C GLN A 42 -6.03 -3.11 -4.28
N TYR A 43 -5.55 -3.59 -3.15
CA TYR A 43 -4.15 -3.78 -2.84
C TYR A 43 -3.98 -5.24 -2.44
N LYS A 44 -2.94 -5.90 -2.96
CA LYS A 44 -2.65 -7.29 -2.63
C LYS A 44 -1.43 -7.35 -1.74
N CYS A 45 -1.58 -7.96 -0.57
CA CYS A 45 -0.47 -8.22 0.31
C CYS A 45 0.45 -9.31 -0.30
N PRO A 46 1.77 -9.07 -0.44
CA PRO A 46 2.68 -10.06 -1.03
C PRO A 46 2.95 -11.27 -0.11
N ALA A 47 2.73 -11.15 1.20
CA ALA A 47 2.99 -12.23 2.15
C ALA A 47 1.82 -13.21 2.28
N CYS A 48 0.59 -12.71 2.42
CA CYS A 48 -0.59 -13.55 2.64
C CYS A 48 -1.55 -13.60 1.45
N GLY A 49 -1.33 -12.79 0.41
CA GLY A 49 -2.25 -12.69 -0.73
C GLY A 49 -3.58 -12.00 -0.42
N HIS A 50 -3.75 -11.44 0.79
CA HIS A 50 -4.97 -10.75 1.19
C HIS A 50 -5.18 -9.50 0.33
N THR A 51 -6.37 -9.37 -0.24
CA THR A 51 -6.76 -8.26 -1.10
C THR A 51 -7.70 -7.33 -0.35
N GLY A 52 -7.26 -6.11 -0.05
CA GLY A 52 -8.05 -5.08 0.63
C GLY A 52 -8.23 -3.83 -0.24
N PRO A 53 -9.26 -3.00 -0.04
CA PRO A 53 -9.47 -1.77 -0.79
C PRO A 53 -8.52 -0.61 -0.41
#